data_AF-A0A239DTU2-F1
#
_entry.id   AF-A0A239DTU2-F1
#
_cell.length_a   1.000
_cell.length_b   1.000
_cell.length_c   1.000
_cell.angle_alpha   90.00
_cell.angle_beta   90.00
_cell.angle_gamma   90.00
#
_symmetry.space_group_name_H-M   'P 1'
#
loop_
_entity.id
_entity.type
_entity.pdbx_description
1 polymer ?
#
loop_
_entity_poly.entity_id
_entity_poly.type
_entity_poly.pdbx_seq_one_letter_code
_entity_poly.pdbx_strand_id
1 'polypeptide(L)'
;MSPTSRKWLRVFFAGPGAVIIAMVVMAGMALWLPRGAAQIDNLVLPLVLVPLIWAALFFHACLDRRLGRVAIVAIGLLLIHGGLVAHKFMNRPPAAGEQAK
;
A
#
# COMPACT_ATOMS: atom_id res chain seq x y z
N MET A 1 1.91 -8.53 24.87
CA MET A 1 2.04 -7.07 24.67
C MET A 1 1.43 -6.31 25.84
N SER A 2 2.18 -5.34 26.38
CA SER A 2 1.67 -4.42 27.40
C SER A 2 0.51 -3.57 26.86
N PRO A 3 -0.39 -3.05 27.73
CA PRO A 3 -1.47 -2.16 27.32
C PRO A 3 -0.98 -0.91 26.59
N THR A 4 0.15 -0.34 27.03
CA THR A 4 0.79 0.83 26.42
C THR A 4 1.27 0.54 24.99
N SER A 5 1.92 -0.61 24.78
CA SER A 5 2.36 -1.05 23.45
C SER A 5 1.18 -1.22 22.48
N ARG A 6 0.05 -1.77 22.95
CA ARG A 6 -1.17 -1.90 22.12
C ARG A 6 -1.76 -0.55 21.72
N LYS A 7 -1.75 0.45 22.61
CA LYS A 7 -2.21 1.81 22.31
C LYS A 7 -1.34 2.47 21.24
N TRP A 8 -0.02 2.43 21.41
CA TRP A 8 0.91 2.98 20.43
C TRP A 8 0.81 2.32 19.06
N LEU A 9 0.64 1.00 19.02
CA LEU A 9 0.46 0.29 17.76
C LEU A 9 -0.84 0.71 17.05
N ARG A 10 -1.92 0.97 17.80
CA ARG A 10 -3.15 1.55 17.23
C ARG A 10 -2.93 2.93 16.65
N VAL A 11 -2.23 3.81 17.39
CA VAL A 11 -1.92 5.16 16.91
C VAL A 11 -1.10 5.11 15.63
N PHE A 12 -0.11 4.21 15.57
CA PHE A 12 0.67 3.98 14.35
C PHE A 12 -0.21 3.54 13.18
N PHE A 13 -1.03 2.50 13.36
CA PHE A 13 -1.91 2.00 12.29
C PHE A 13 -3.03 2.97 11.90
N ALA A 14 -3.47 3.84 12.79
CA ALA A 14 -4.45 4.87 12.45
C ALA A 14 -3.81 6.05 11.70
N GLY A 15 -2.60 6.48 12.08
CA GLY A 15 -1.95 7.62 11.46
C GLY A 15 -0.95 7.24 10.36
N PRO A 16 0.36 7.29 10.65
CA PRO A 16 1.41 7.16 9.64
C PRO A 16 1.41 5.79 8.94
N GLY A 17 1.09 4.72 9.65
CA GLY A 17 1.00 3.37 9.09
C GLY A 17 -0.08 3.27 8.02
N ALA A 18 -1.27 3.83 8.26
CA ALA A 18 -2.35 3.86 7.27
C ALA A 18 -1.95 4.63 6.00
N VAL A 19 -1.26 5.76 6.15
CA VAL A 19 -0.78 6.57 5.01
C VAL A 19 0.22 5.77 4.17
N ILE A 20 1.22 5.16 4.81
CA ILE A 20 2.23 4.35 4.11
C ILE A 20 1.57 3.19 3.35
N ILE A 21 0.65 2.48 4.00
CA ILE A 21 -0.06 1.35 3.37
C ILE A 21 -0.92 1.83 2.21
N ALA A 22 -1.66 2.94 2.35
CA ALA A 22 -2.46 3.50 1.27
C ALA A 22 -1.60 3.87 0.04
N MET A 23 -0.41 4.43 0.26
CA MET A 23 0.54 4.73 -0.82
C MET A 23 1.06 3.48 -1.51
N VAL A 24 1.36 2.41 -0.75
CA VAL A 24 1.77 1.12 -1.32
C VAL A 24 0.63 0.48 -2.12
N VAL A 25 -0.60 0.54 -1.61
CA VAL A 25 -1.80 0.07 -2.33
C VAL A 25 -1.95 0.83 -3.65
N MET A 26 -1.88 2.16 -3.63
CA MET A 26 -1.93 2.99 -4.85
C MET A 26 -0.88 2.56 -5.87
N ALA A 27 0.38 2.40 -5.44
CA ALA A 27 1.47 1.96 -6.31
C ALA A 27 1.22 0.57 -6.91
N GLY A 28 0.72 -0.38 -6.10
CA GLY A 28 0.38 -1.71 -6.58
C GLY A 28 -0.84 -1.73 -7.52
N MET A 29 -1.83 -0.88 -7.28
CA MET A 29 -3.03 -0.74 -8.14
C MET A 29 -2.68 -0.31 -9.56
N ALA A 30 -1.71 0.58 -9.71
CA ALA A 30 -1.24 1.03 -11.02
C ALA A 30 -0.69 -0.11 -11.91
N LEU A 31 -0.41 -1.30 -11.33
CA LEU A 31 0.18 -2.43 -12.05
C LEU A 31 -0.83 -3.39 -12.66
N TRP A 32 -2.03 -3.48 -12.09
CA TRP A 32 -3.08 -4.40 -12.56
C TRP A 32 -4.31 -3.68 -13.11
N LEU A 33 -4.42 -2.36 -12.91
CA LEU A 33 -5.43 -1.56 -13.59
C LEU A 33 -5.14 -1.45 -15.10
N PRO A 34 -6.18 -1.40 -15.94
CA PRO A 34 -6.00 -1.20 -17.37
C PRO A 34 -5.35 0.15 -17.64
N ARG A 35 -4.42 0.17 -18.61
CA ARG A 35 -3.73 1.39 -19.04
C ARG A 35 -4.72 2.43 -19.52
N GLY A 36 -4.37 3.71 -19.33
CA GLY A 36 -5.16 4.82 -19.82
C GLY A 36 -5.09 4.96 -21.34
N ALA A 37 -5.87 5.90 -21.90
CA ALA A 37 -5.90 6.18 -23.34
C ALA A 37 -4.51 6.54 -23.92
N ALA A 38 -3.64 7.15 -23.10
CA ALA A 38 -2.26 7.46 -23.46
C ALA A 38 -1.31 6.26 -23.39
N GLN A 39 -1.81 5.03 -23.22
CA GLN A 39 -1.02 3.80 -23.06
C GLN A 39 -0.02 3.81 -21.90
N ILE A 40 -0.23 4.69 -20.90
CA ILE A 40 0.51 4.74 -19.64
C ILE A 40 -0.29 4.13 -18.49
N ASP A 41 0.40 3.83 -17.38
CA ASP A 41 -0.21 3.33 -16.15
C ASP A 41 -1.30 4.32 -15.67
N ASN A 42 -2.53 3.84 -15.45
CA ASN A 42 -3.66 4.67 -15.06
C ASN A 42 -3.56 5.04 -13.57
N LEU A 43 -3.05 6.23 -13.28
CA LEU A 43 -2.83 6.71 -11.92
C LEU A 43 -4.03 7.47 -11.33
N VAL A 44 -4.97 7.94 -12.15
CA VAL A 44 -6.08 8.79 -11.69
C VAL A 44 -6.96 8.06 -10.68
N LEU A 45 -7.37 6.84 -11.00
CA LEU A 45 -8.24 6.05 -10.11
C LEU A 45 -7.53 5.72 -8.78
N PRO A 46 -6.31 5.14 -8.76
CA PRO A 46 -5.57 4.92 -7.51
C PRO A 46 -5.38 6.18 -6.69
N LEU A 47 -5.05 7.31 -7.32
CA LEU A 47 -4.79 8.58 -6.64
C LEU A 47 -6.04 9.12 -5.95
N VAL A 48 -7.19 9.09 -6.62
CA VAL A 48 -8.48 9.49 -6.03
C VAL A 48 -8.89 8.55 -4.89
N LEU A 49 -8.51 7.28 -4.96
CA LEU A 49 -8.80 6.28 -3.93
C LEU A 49 -7.89 6.39 -2.69
N VAL A 50 -6.71 7.02 -2.77
CA VAL A 50 -5.80 7.18 -1.61
C VAL A 50 -6.51 7.70 -0.35
N PRO A 51 -7.23 8.85 -0.37
CA PRO A 51 -7.90 9.35 0.82
C PRO A 51 -8.97 8.38 1.34
N LEU A 52 -9.65 7.64 0.46
CA LEU A 52 -10.66 6.65 0.85
C LEU A 52 -10.03 5.41 1.49
N ILE A 53 -8.94 4.90 0.91
CA ILE A 53 -8.18 3.76 1.45
C ILE A 53 -7.59 4.16 2.82
N TRP A 54 -6.98 5.33 2.91
CA TRP A 54 -6.46 5.86 4.17
C TRP A 54 -7.58 5.99 5.22
N ALA A 55 -8.71 6.60 4.88
CA ALA A 55 -9.83 6.78 5.80
C ALA A 55 -10.37 5.41 6.27
N ALA A 56 -10.52 4.45 5.35
CA ALA A 56 -10.95 3.10 5.70
C ALA A 56 -9.98 2.43 6.69
N LEU A 57 -8.66 2.55 6.45
CA LEU A 57 -7.64 2.02 7.36
C LEU A 57 -7.63 2.74 8.72
N PHE A 58 -7.77 4.06 8.73
CA PHE A 58 -7.88 4.87 9.94
C PHE A 58 -9.08 4.44 10.78
N PHE A 59 -10.27 4.40 10.18
CA PHE A 59 -11.49 4.01 10.89
C PHE A 59 -11.43 2.55 11.32
N HIS A 60 -10.88 1.65 10.51
CA HIS A 60 -10.65 0.26 10.91
C HIS A 60 -9.74 0.15 12.14
N ALA A 61 -8.65 0.92 12.19
CA ALA A 61 -7.74 0.95 13.35
C ALA A 61 -8.38 1.54 14.62
N CYS A 62 -9.26 2.54 14.47
CA CYS A 62 -9.97 3.18 15.57
C CYS A 62 -11.16 2.35 16.10
N LEU A 63 -11.94 1.74 15.21
CA LEU A 63 -13.22 1.12 15.54
C LEU A 63 -13.11 -0.39 15.81
N ASP A 64 -12.13 -1.10 15.24
CA ASP A 64 -11.99 -2.54 15.49
C ASP A 64 -11.50 -2.78 16.92
N ARG A 65 -12.18 -3.65 17.68
CA ARG A 65 -11.83 -4.03 19.05
C ARG A 65 -10.56 -4.91 19.10
N ARG A 66 -10.28 -5.67 18.04
CA ARG A 66 -9.18 -6.64 17.95
C ARG A 66 -8.03 -6.08 17.12
N LEU A 67 -6.98 -5.62 17.80
CA LEU A 67 -5.77 -5.11 17.16
C LEU A 67 -5.11 -6.10 16.18
N GLY A 68 -5.26 -7.41 16.43
CA GLY A 68 -4.78 -8.44 15.50
C GLY A 68 -5.45 -8.38 14.13
N ARG A 69 -6.75 -8.05 14.04
CA ARG A 69 -7.46 -7.91 12.75
C ARG A 69 -6.96 -6.69 11.99
N VAL A 70 -6.76 -5.57 12.70
CA VAL A 70 -6.13 -4.36 12.15
C VAL A 70 -4.78 -4.70 11.54
N ALA A 71 -3.91 -5.40 12.29
CA ALA A 71 -2.60 -5.79 11.81
C ALA A 71 -2.67 -6.73 10.59
N ILE A 72 -3.54 -7.75 10.61
CA ILE A 72 -3.69 -8.69 9.50
C ILE A 72 -4.11 -7.98 8.21
N VAL A 73 -5.12 -7.10 8.28
CA VAL A 73 -5.58 -6.34 7.09
C VAL A 73 -4.48 -5.40 6.58
N ALA A 74 -3.88 -4.62 7.49
CA ALA A 74 -2.83 -3.67 7.17
C ALA A 74 -1.60 -4.34 6.53
N ILE A 75 -1.09 -5.40 7.15
CA ILE A 75 0.07 -6.15 6.67
C ILE A 75 -0.28 -6.93 5.41
N GLY A 76 -1.49 -7.51 5.30
CA GLY A 76 -1.94 -8.19 4.10
C GLY A 76 -1.95 -7.27 2.88
N LEU A 77 -2.52 -6.07 3.01
CA LEU A 77 -2.50 -5.06 1.94
C LEU A 77 -1.07 -4.65 1.58
N LEU A 78 -0.22 -4.42 2.58
CA LEU A 78 1.18 -4.06 2.39
C LEU A 78 1.94 -5.15 1.62
N LEU A 79 1.79 -6.41 2.01
CA LEU A 79 2.51 -7.54 1.40
C LEU A 79 2.02 -7.84 -0.02
N ILE A 80 0.71 -7.79 -0.25
CA ILE A 80 0.14 -8.06 -1.58
C ILE A 80 0.59 -6.97 -2.56
N HIS A 81 0.32 -5.70 -2.25
CA HIS A 81 0.65 -4.61 -3.17
C HIS A 81 2.16 -4.32 -3.21
N GLY A 82 2.86 -4.38 -2.08
CA GLY A 82 4.31 -4.26 -2.02
C GLY A 82 5.01 -5.38 -2.78
N GLY A 83 4.50 -6.62 -2.68
CA GLY A 83 4.99 -7.76 -3.44
C GLY A 83 4.85 -7.57 -4.96
N LEU A 84 3.70 -7.06 -5.42
CA LEU A 84 3.50 -6.73 -6.84
C LEU A 84 4.50 -5.68 -7.33
N VAL A 85 4.70 -4.62 -6.55
CA VAL A 85 5.67 -3.57 -6.86
C VAL A 85 7.09 -4.12 -6.91
N ALA A 86 7.50 -4.86 -5.88
CA ALA A 86 8.82 -5.47 -5.81
C ALA A 86 9.07 -6.42 -6.99
N HIS A 87 8.09 -7.26 -7.35
CA HIS A 87 8.16 -8.16 -8.48
C HIS A 87 8.34 -7.43 -9.82
N LYS A 88 7.67 -6.28 -10.04
CA LYS A 88 7.87 -5.46 -11.25
C LYS A 88 9.31 -4.96 -11.38
N PHE A 89 9.93 -4.54 -10.27
CA PHE A 89 11.30 -4.02 -10.27
C PHE A 89 12.35 -5.13 -10.42
N MET A 90 12.14 -6.29 -9.80
CA MET A 90 13.05 -7.44 -9.95
C MET A 90 13.06 -8.02 -11.36
N ASN A 91 11.91 -7.99 -12.06
CA ASN A 91 11.78 -8.52 -13.41
C ASN A 91 12.04 -7.49 -14.50
N ARG A 92 12.51 -6.29 -14.15
CA ARG A 92 12.85 -5.28 -15.15
C ARG A 92 14.18 -5.69 -15.82
N PRO A 93 14.20 -5.98 -17.14
CA PRO A 93 15.46 -6.22 -17.82
C PRO A 93 16.35 -4.97 -17.71
N PRO A 94 17.69 -5.15 -17.65
CA PRO A 94 18.62 -4.03 -17.58
C PRO A 94 18.36 -3.07 -18.73
N ALA A 95 18.41 -1.77 -18.46
CA ALA A 95 18.20 -0.75 -19.48
C ALA A 95 19.22 -0.96 -20.61
N ALA A 96 18.78 -0.81 -21.86
CA ALA A 96 19.57 -1.10 -23.06
C ALA A 96 20.90 -0.31 -23.21
N GLY A 97 21.24 0.57 -22.25
CA GLY A 97 22.51 1.29 -22.18
C GLY A 97 23.57 0.69 -21.24
N GLU A 98 23.26 -0.35 -20.47
CA GLU A 98 24.20 -0.88 -19.44
C GLU A 98 25.13 -1.98 -19.95
N GLN A 99 24.84 -2.55 -21.12
CA GLN A 99 25.63 -3.63 -21.76
C GLN A 99 26.70 -3.10 -22.73
N ALA A 100 26.83 -1.78 -22.89
CA ALA A 100 27.72 -1.14 -23.85
C ALA A 100 28.95 -0.47 -23.21
N LYS A 101 29.41 -0.98 -22.06
CA LYS A 101 30.64 -0.50 -21.40
C LYS A 101 31.64 -1.63 -21.19
#